data_AF-A0A0J1BKF4-F1
#
_entry.id   AF-A0A0J1BKF4-F1
#
_cell.length_a   1.000
_cell.length_b   1.000
_cell.length_c   1.000
_cell.angle_alpha   90.00
_cell.angle_beta   90.00
_cell.angle_gamma   90.00
#
_symmetry.space_group_name_H-M   'P 1'
#
loop_
_entity.id
_entity.type
_entity.pdbx_description
1 polymer ?
#
loop_
_entity_poly.entity_id
_entity_poly.type
_entity_poly.pdbx_seq_one_letter_code
_entity_poly.pdbx_strand_id
1 'polypeptide(L)'
;MNTSTNCTGRFLIASPYLHDGNFFRSVVLIVRHTEEGAFGVVINRVGPQRFGDVIEMSDPSWQPGTKPEIDLASAASSDSSGGSADNPVELDQQIHPDQIYFGGPVNGPMLALHNIAGIGDPCGVDGTEAGGNDPAGSTTQLHDHPAEPWGSMSIQWADVPAWVTADEDHLRLLARRDDAKLRYIVGYSGWGPMQLENELEEGGWLVTPADTESIFAPCEGIWEKLVHRCGQAILKDLTPDVSFPSEQQGFDPGVN
;
A
#
# COMPACT_ATOMS: atom_id res chain seq x y z
N MET A 1 -24.20 -22.08 -3.79
CA MET A 1 -22.91 -22.23 -3.10
C MET A 1 -22.17 -20.91 -3.34
N ASN A 2 -22.32 -19.94 -2.43
CA ASN A 2 -21.58 -18.68 -2.52
C ASN A 2 -20.13 -19.02 -2.15
N THR A 3 -19.24 -19.12 -3.12
CA THR A 3 -17.80 -19.15 -2.83
C THR A 3 -17.45 -17.77 -2.29
N SER A 4 -17.26 -17.64 -0.98
CA SER A 4 -16.70 -16.41 -0.39
C SER A 4 -15.41 -16.11 -1.14
N THR A 5 -15.39 -14.99 -1.86
CA THR A 5 -14.29 -14.69 -2.77
C THR A 5 -13.14 -14.20 -1.91
N ASN A 6 -12.08 -15.00 -1.81
CA ASN A 6 -10.88 -14.61 -1.08
C ASN A 6 -10.33 -13.29 -1.65
N CYS A 7 -10.15 -12.31 -0.77
CA CYS A 7 -9.75 -10.95 -1.14
C CYS A 7 -8.26 -10.69 -0.89
N THR A 8 -7.50 -11.67 -0.41
CA THR A 8 -6.05 -11.57 -0.21
C THR A 8 -5.37 -11.12 -1.50
N GLY A 9 -4.57 -10.05 -1.43
CA GLY A 9 -3.87 -9.48 -2.60
C GLY A 9 -4.75 -8.65 -3.52
N ARG A 10 -5.91 -8.19 -3.03
CA ARG A 10 -6.82 -7.31 -3.77
C ARG A 10 -6.91 -5.95 -3.08
N PHE A 11 -7.25 -4.94 -3.86
CA PHE A 11 -7.70 -3.67 -3.32
C PHE A 11 -9.20 -3.72 -3.02
N LEU A 12 -9.57 -3.25 -1.84
CA LEU A 12 -10.91 -2.73 -1.59
C LEU A 12 -10.89 -1.22 -1.82
N ILE A 13 -11.78 -0.75 -2.67
CA ILE A 13 -11.94 0.66 -2.98
C ILE A 13 -13.26 1.10 -2.38
N ALA A 14 -13.20 2.04 -1.44
CA ALA A 14 -14.40 2.56 -0.79
C ALA A 14 -15.39 3.03 -1.85
N SER A 15 -16.65 2.57 -1.78
CA SER A 15 -17.66 3.05 -2.70
C SER A 15 -17.90 4.55 -2.48
N PRO A 16 -18.36 5.31 -3.49
CA PRO A 16 -18.68 6.72 -3.32
C PRO A 16 -19.76 6.99 -2.25
N TYR A 17 -20.53 5.96 -1.89
CA TYR A 17 -21.60 6.01 -0.89
C TYR A 17 -21.14 5.52 0.49
N LEU A 18 -19.89 5.04 0.64
CA LEU A 18 -19.33 4.67 1.92
C LEU A 18 -18.90 5.94 2.68
N HIS A 19 -19.74 6.36 3.62
CA HIS A 19 -19.55 7.59 4.41
C HIS A 19 -18.89 7.36 5.77
N ASP A 20 -18.36 6.16 6.04
CA ASP A 20 -17.55 5.93 7.23
C ASP A 20 -16.32 6.86 7.18
N GLY A 21 -16.15 7.74 8.19
CA GLY A 21 -15.03 8.67 8.25
C GLY A 21 -13.66 7.99 8.21
N ASN A 22 -13.56 6.75 8.71
CA ASN A 22 -12.35 5.95 8.68
C ASN A 22 -12.06 5.37 7.29
N PHE A 23 -13.01 5.38 6.37
CA PHE A 23 -12.87 4.72 5.06
C PHE A 23 -13.33 5.54 3.85
N PHE A 24 -13.85 6.75 4.05
CA PHE A 24 -14.20 7.66 2.95
C PHE A 24 -13.01 7.83 2.00
N ARG A 25 -13.27 7.57 0.70
CA ARG A 25 -12.28 7.55 -0.39
C ARG A 25 -10.99 6.78 -0.09
N SER A 26 -11.08 5.72 0.71
CA SER A 26 -9.92 4.88 1.02
C SER A 26 -9.70 3.80 -0.03
N VAL A 27 -8.43 3.43 -0.19
CA VAL A 27 -8.00 2.24 -0.91
C VAL A 27 -7.29 1.36 0.10
N VAL A 28 -7.85 0.18 0.37
CA VAL A 28 -7.30 -0.80 1.31
C VAL A 28 -6.66 -1.93 0.51
N LEU A 29 -5.38 -2.23 0.79
CA LEU A 29 -4.76 -3.47 0.37
C LEU A 29 -5.10 -4.57 1.38
N ILE A 30 -5.80 -5.62 0.93
CA ILE A 30 -6.08 -6.78 1.78
C ILE A 30 -4.86 -7.68 1.81
N VAL A 31 -4.26 -7.75 3.00
CA VAL A 31 -3.05 -8.52 3.23
C VAL A 31 -3.39 -9.97 3.55
N ARG A 32 -4.49 -10.24 4.26
CA ARG A 32 -4.98 -11.60 4.54
C ARG A 32 -6.51 -11.62 4.60
N HIS A 33 -7.13 -12.64 4.02
CA HIS A 33 -8.57 -12.91 4.11
C HIS A 33 -8.79 -14.42 4.27
N THR A 34 -9.34 -14.82 5.42
CA THR A 34 -9.70 -16.20 5.78
C THR A 34 -11.12 -16.24 6.36
N GLU A 35 -11.64 -17.43 6.67
CA GLU A 35 -12.97 -17.58 7.30
C GLU A 35 -13.07 -16.92 8.68
N GLU A 36 -11.94 -16.70 9.35
CA GLU A 36 -11.87 -16.04 10.67
C GLU A 36 -11.90 -14.51 10.57
N GLY A 37 -11.82 -13.96 9.36
CA GLY A 37 -11.87 -12.53 9.10
C GLY A 37 -10.81 -12.05 8.11
N ALA A 38 -10.66 -10.74 8.02
CA ALA A 38 -9.74 -10.10 7.10
C ALA A 38 -8.86 -9.05 7.78
N PHE A 39 -7.69 -8.84 7.18
CA PHE A 39 -6.69 -7.88 7.60
C PHE A 39 -6.19 -7.14 6.37
N GLY A 40 -6.16 -5.82 6.46
CA GLY A 40 -5.69 -4.96 5.39
C GLY A 40 -5.16 -3.63 5.89
N VAL A 41 -4.52 -2.90 4.99
CA VAL A 41 -3.93 -1.60 5.25
C VAL A 41 -4.40 -0.58 4.23
N VAL A 42 -4.84 0.58 4.71
CA VAL A 42 -5.12 1.73 3.85
C VAL A 42 -3.80 2.25 3.26
N ILE A 43 -3.73 2.34 1.92
CA ILE A 43 -2.50 2.75 1.22
C ILE A 43 -2.49 4.22 0.82
N ASN A 44 -3.63 4.92 0.89
CA ASN A 44 -3.77 6.28 0.36
C ASN A 44 -4.04 7.35 1.42
N ARG A 45 -3.59 7.12 2.67
CA ARG A 45 -3.75 8.09 3.78
C ARG A 45 -2.42 8.45 4.40
N VAL A 46 -1.97 9.67 4.13
CA VAL A 46 -0.72 10.22 4.69
C VAL A 46 -0.91 10.47 6.18
N GLY A 47 0.02 9.96 7.00
CA GLY A 47 0.10 10.25 8.43
C GLY A 47 0.90 11.52 8.72
N PRO A 48 0.79 12.09 9.93
CA PRO A 48 1.48 13.33 10.28
C PRO A 48 2.98 13.16 10.59
N GLN A 49 3.44 11.92 10.75
CA GLN A 49 4.81 11.59 11.17
C GLN A 49 5.66 11.12 9.99
N ARG A 50 6.98 11.28 10.12
CA ARG A 50 7.97 10.66 9.23
C ARG A 50 8.71 9.54 9.95
N PHE A 51 9.12 8.53 9.20
CA PHE A 51 9.82 7.36 9.70
C PHE A 51 11.15 7.73 10.36
N GLY A 52 11.93 8.63 9.75
CA GLY A 52 13.18 9.12 10.32
C GLY A 52 13.00 9.71 11.72
N ASP A 53 11.98 10.55 11.91
CA ASP A 53 11.67 11.15 13.22
C ASP A 53 11.33 10.07 14.27
N VAL A 54 10.57 9.05 13.88
CA VAL A 54 10.18 7.95 14.78
C VAL A 54 11.37 7.10 15.18
N ILE A 55 12.28 6.81 14.26
CA ILE A 55 13.49 6.01 14.55
C ILE A 55 14.53 6.81 15.33
N GLU A 56 14.71 8.10 15.05
CA GLU A 56 15.62 8.94 15.83
C GLU A 56 15.19 9.02 17.31
N MET A 57 13.89 9.03 17.56
CA MET A 57 13.34 8.98 18.92
C MET A 57 13.61 7.64 19.64
N SER A 58 13.65 6.51 18.91
CA SER A 58 13.88 5.18 19.51
C SER A 58 15.37 4.79 19.57
N ASP A 59 16.17 5.27 18.63
CA ASP A 59 17.62 5.05 18.52
C ASP A 59 18.33 6.36 18.13
N PRO A 60 18.80 7.15 19.11
CA PRO A 60 19.49 8.42 18.86
C PRO A 60 20.83 8.28 18.12
N SER A 61 21.34 7.06 17.95
CA SER A 61 22.55 6.77 17.17
C SER A 61 22.26 6.55 15.68
N TRP A 62 20.98 6.49 15.30
CA TRP A 62 20.54 6.37 13.92
C TRP A 62 20.94 7.62 13.12
N GLN A 63 21.55 7.39 11.97
CA GLN A 63 21.84 8.43 10.99
C GLN A 63 21.03 8.10 9.74
N PRO A 64 20.22 9.04 9.21
CA PRO A 64 19.56 8.84 7.93
C PRO A 64 20.65 8.54 6.89
N GLY A 65 20.46 7.48 6.10
CA GLY A 65 21.29 7.29 4.93
C GLY A 65 21.20 8.55 4.09
N THR A 66 22.33 9.12 3.67
CA THR A 66 22.34 10.26 2.74
C THR A 66 21.73 9.80 1.42
N LYS A 67 20.40 9.90 1.28
CA LYS A 67 19.80 9.94 -0.06
C LYS A 67 20.30 11.22 -0.70
N PRO A 68 20.81 11.18 -1.95
CA PRO A 68 21.13 12.41 -2.63
C PRO A 68 19.83 13.23 -2.68
N GLU A 69 19.83 14.36 -1.97
CA GLU A 69 18.86 15.41 -2.25
C GLU A 69 18.91 15.60 -3.76
N ILE A 70 17.77 15.43 -4.44
CA ILE A 70 17.64 15.93 -5.80
C ILE A 70 17.83 17.43 -5.63
N ASP A 71 19.03 17.90 -5.99
CA ASP A 71 19.48 19.26 -5.80
C ASP A 71 18.72 20.15 -6.78
N LEU A 72 17.48 20.50 -6.41
CA LEU A 72 16.52 21.29 -7.17
C LEU A 72 17.07 22.70 -7.47
N ALA A 73 18.16 23.09 -6.79
CA ALA A 73 18.88 24.35 -6.98
C ALA A 73 19.84 24.34 -8.18
N SER A 74 20.19 23.19 -8.77
CA SER A 74 21.20 23.12 -9.83
C SER A 74 20.66 23.34 -11.26
N ALA A 75 19.33 23.37 -11.47
CA ALA A 75 18.71 23.61 -12.77
C ALA A 75 18.42 25.09 -13.09
N ALA A 76 18.71 26.02 -12.17
CA ALA A 76 18.43 27.45 -12.34
C ALA A 76 19.70 28.27 -12.61
N SER A 77 20.43 27.97 -13.69
CA SER A 77 21.44 28.90 -14.20
C SER A 77 21.65 28.82 -15.71
N SER A 78 20.66 29.29 -16.48
CA SER A 78 20.87 30.04 -17.74
C SER A 78 19.53 30.32 -18.43
N ASP A 79 18.94 31.49 -18.17
CA ASP A 79 18.74 32.54 -19.17
C ASP A 79 17.71 33.56 -18.69
N SER A 80 18.06 34.82 -18.87
CA SER A 80 17.27 35.97 -18.48
C SER A 80 16.57 36.56 -19.70
N SER A 81 15.27 36.30 -19.82
CA SER A 81 14.35 37.15 -20.58
C SER A 81 12.91 36.82 -20.19
N GLY A 82 12.16 37.86 -19.83
CA GLY A 82 10.96 37.77 -19.00
C GLY A 82 9.71 37.17 -19.65
N GLY A 83 8.84 36.67 -18.79
CA GLY A 83 7.49 36.21 -19.06
C GLY A 83 6.73 36.06 -17.74
N SER A 84 5.49 36.55 -17.72
CA SER A 84 4.67 36.87 -16.55
C SER A 84 4.59 35.81 -15.45
N ALA A 85 4.57 36.32 -14.21
CA ALA A 85 4.18 35.62 -13.00
C ALA A 85 2.71 35.19 -13.06
N ASP A 86 2.49 33.89 -12.86
CA ASP A 86 1.40 33.26 -12.09
C ASP A 86 1.21 31.83 -12.62
N ASN A 87 2.09 30.94 -12.19
CA ASN A 87 1.78 29.52 -12.16
C ASN A 87 2.44 28.97 -10.88
N PRO A 88 1.67 28.60 -9.84
CA PRO A 88 2.27 27.99 -8.67
C PRO A 88 2.85 26.64 -9.12
N VAL A 89 4.17 26.55 -9.05
CA VAL A 89 4.95 25.34 -9.29
C VAL A 89 4.34 24.21 -8.46
N GLU A 90 3.88 23.14 -9.11
CA GLU A 90 3.40 21.92 -8.47
C GLU A 90 4.45 21.44 -7.47
N LEU A 91 4.14 21.57 -6.18
CA LEU A 91 5.00 21.15 -5.09
C LEU A 91 5.18 19.63 -5.20
N ASP A 92 6.41 19.18 -5.40
CA ASP A 92 6.83 17.79 -5.63
C ASP A 92 5.84 16.74 -5.09
N GLN A 93 5.03 16.18 -6.00
CA GLN A 93 4.06 15.11 -5.76
C GLN A 93 4.74 13.73 -5.56
N GLN A 94 6.02 13.74 -5.20
CA GLN A 94 6.86 12.56 -5.06
C GLN A 94 6.67 11.96 -3.67
N ILE A 95 6.43 10.64 -3.59
CA ILE A 95 6.38 9.94 -2.30
C ILE A 95 7.68 10.20 -1.57
N HIS A 96 7.61 10.92 -0.45
CA HIS A 96 8.78 11.08 0.41
C HIS A 96 9.13 9.69 0.96
N PRO A 97 10.39 9.23 0.85
CA PRO A 97 10.78 7.88 1.24
C PRO A 97 10.50 7.57 2.72
N ASP A 98 10.48 8.60 3.55
CA ASP A 98 10.23 8.49 4.99
C ASP A 98 8.78 8.80 5.38
N GLN A 99 7.84 8.94 4.43
CA GLN A 99 6.45 9.22 4.77
C GLN A 99 5.81 8.00 5.46
N ILE A 100 5.21 8.22 6.64
CA ILE A 100 4.36 7.22 7.30
C ILE A 100 2.92 7.42 6.84
N TYR A 101 2.22 6.31 6.61
CA TYR A 101 0.83 6.25 6.20
C TYR A 101 -0.03 5.64 7.30
N PHE A 102 -1.28 6.08 7.38
CA PHE A 102 -2.24 5.54 8.32
C PHE A 102 -2.99 4.37 7.70
N GLY A 103 -2.71 3.15 8.16
CA GLY A 103 -3.24 1.91 7.62
C GLY A 103 -4.63 1.54 8.14
N GLY A 104 -5.08 2.13 9.24
CA GLY A 104 -6.42 1.92 9.78
C GLY A 104 -6.53 2.17 11.28
N PRO A 105 -7.75 2.05 11.84
CA PRO A 105 -8.06 2.48 13.20
C PRO A 105 -7.49 1.57 14.30
N VAL A 106 -7.06 0.36 13.97
CA VAL A 106 -6.54 -0.59 14.96
C VAL A 106 -5.03 -0.39 15.12
N ASN A 107 -4.59 -0.21 16.36
CA ASN A 107 -3.17 -0.09 16.68
C ASN A 107 -2.43 -1.40 16.42
N GLY A 108 -1.24 -1.31 15.84
CA GLY A 108 -0.31 -2.40 15.61
C GLY A 108 1.11 -1.87 15.45
N PRO A 109 2.12 -2.74 15.30
CA PRO A 109 3.47 -2.32 14.96
C PRO A 109 3.53 -1.62 13.60
N MET A 110 4.64 -0.93 13.38
CA MET A 110 4.98 -0.35 12.08
C MET A 110 5.13 -1.45 11.05
N LEU A 111 4.51 -1.24 9.89
CA LEU A 111 4.63 -2.09 8.71
C LEU A 111 5.42 -1.38 7.63
N ALA A 112 6.12 -2.13 6.80
CA ALA A 112 6.64 -1.67 5.53
C ALA A 112 6.10 -2.53 4.40
N LEU A 113 5.46 -1.90 3.42
CA LEU A 113 5.25 -2.51 2.10
C LEU A 113 6.48 -2.20 1.24
N HIS A 114 7.07 -3.19 0.60
CA HIS A 114 8.25 -3.00 -0.27
C HIS A 114 8.23 -3.90 -1.51
N ASN A 115 9.07 -3.58 -2.51
CA ASN A 115 9.24 -4.38 -3.74
C ASN A 115 10.56 -5.15 -3.81
N ILE A 116 11.28 -5.27 -2.69
CA ILE A 116 12.55 -6.00 -2.60
C ILE A 116 12.31 -7.46 -2.21
N ALA A 117 12.59 -8.38 -3.13
CA ALA A 117 12.60 -9.82 -2.85
C ALA A 117 13.72 -10.20 -1.87
N GLY A 118 13.57 -11.29 -1.12
CA GLY A 118 14.56 -11.77 -0.15
C GLY A 118 14.53 -11.06 1.20
N ILE A 119 13.88 -9.90 1.30
CA ILE A 119 13.61 -9.25 2.58
C ILE A 119 12.32 -9.85 3.12
N GLY A 120 12.46 -10.64 4.18
CA GLY A 120 11.32 -11.17 4.90
C GLY A 120 10.67 -12.43 4.35
N ASP A 121 11.20 -13.00 3.27
CA ASP A 121 10.69 -14.26 2.69
C ASP A 121 10.60 -15.34 3.78
N PRO A 122 9.51 -16.12 3.84
CA PRO A 122 9.43 -17.23 4.77
C PRO A 122 10.61 -18.16 4.48
N CYS A 123 11.51 -18.33 5.45
CA CYS A 123 12.67 -19.21 5.31
C CYS A 123 12.22 -20.61 4.86
N GLY A 124 12.43 -20.92 3.57
CA GLY A 124 12.47 -22.28 3.02
C GLY A 124 11.14 -23.05 3.00
N VAL A 125 10.55 -23.21 1.81
CA VAL A 125 9.82 -24.43 1.48
C VAL A 125 10.79 -25.44 0.86
N ASP A 126 11.73 -25.95 1.66
CA ASP A 126 12.43 -27.18 1.30
C ASP A 126 11.65 -28.34 1.90
N GLY A 127 10.91 -29.04 1.03
CA GLY A 127 10.15 -30.22 1.41
C GLY A 127 11.06 -31.33 1.91
N THR A 128 11.20 -31.48 3.22
CA THR A 128 11.47 -32.78 3.86
C THR A 128 11.01 -32.71 5.32
N GLU A 129 10.10 -33.60 5.70
CA GLU A 129 9.68 -33.82 7.09
C GLU A 129 10.87 -34.24 7.97
N ALA A 130 11.01 -33.66 9.16
CA ALA A 130 11.46 -34.37 10.37
C ALA A 130 11.37 -33.45 11.60
N GLY A 131 10.72 -33.93 12.66
CA GLY A 131 10.74 -33.30 13.97
C GLY A 131 12.15 -33.27 14.57
N GLY A 132 12.44 -32.22 15.34
CA GLY A 132 13.69 -32.06 16.07
C GLY A 132 13.85 -30.64 16.60
N ASN A 133 13.90 -30.54 17.91
CA ASN A 133 13.95 -29.33 18.74
C ASN A 133 15.36 -28.70 18.70
N ASP A 134 15.52 -27.39 18.47
CA ASP A 134 16.74 -26.63 18.79
C ASP A 134 16.46 -25.11 18.96
N PRO A 135 17.17 -24.39 19.85
CA PRO A 135 16.66 -23.25 20.63
C PRO A 135 17.08 -21.88 20.06
N ALA A 136 17.43 -21.82 18.78
CA ALA A 136 17.79 -20.58 18.08
C ALA A 136 17.18 -20.46 16.66
N GLY A 137 16.21 -21.33 16.33
CA GLY A 137 15.46 -21.28 15.08
C GLY A 137 14.15 -20.54 15.27
N SER A 138 14.04 -19.32 14.75
CA SER A 138 12.79 -18.55 14.71
C SER A 138 11.79 -19.26 13.79
N THR A 139 11.10 -20.24 14.36
CA THR A 139 9.92 -20.86 13.78
C THR A 139 8.79 -19.85 13.93
N THR A 140 8.53 -19.06 12.89
CA THR A 140 7.39 -18.14 12.89
C THR A 140 6.13 -18.96 12.60
N GLN A 141 5.50 -19.48 13.66
CA GLN A 141 4.13 -19.98 13.57
C GLN A 141 3.19 -18.77 13.52
N LEU A 142 2.38 -18.69 12.46
CA LEU A 142 1.30 -17.73 12.33
C LEU A 142 0.28 -18.02 13.44
N HIS A 143 0.27 -17.22 14.51
CA HIS A 143 -0.68 -17.35 15.62
C HIS A 143 -1.76 -16.27 15.57
N ASP A 144 -2.97 -16.66 15.99
CA ASP A 144 -4.27 -16.02 15.78
C ASP A 144 -4.57 -14.79 16.65
N HIS A 145 -3.59 -13.92 16.91
CA HIS A 145 -3.86 -12.64 17.55
C HIS A 145 -2.86 -11.56 17.09
N PRO A 146 -3.33 -10.37 16.68
CA PRO A 146 -2.47 -9.28 16.20
C PRO A 146 -1.57 -8.63 17.27
N ALA A 147 -1.46 -9.21 18.47
CA ALA A 147 -0.77 -8.65 19.64
C ALA A 147 0.56 -9.34 20.02
N GLU A 148 1.05 -10.35 19.28
CA GLU A 148 2.34 -11.03 19.53
C GLU A 148 3.18 -11.17 18.24
N PRO A 149 4.53 -11.29 18.33
CA PRO A 149 5.49 -10.59 17.47
C PRO A 149 5.39 -10.99 16.00
N TRP A 150 5.16 -9.98 15.16
CA TRP A 150 4.90 -10.08 13.73
C TRP A 150 6.19 -10.48 13.00
N GLY A 151 6.51 -11.78 13.03
CA GLY A 151 7.56 -12.35 12.19
C GLY A 151 7.32 -12.00 10.73
N SER A 152 8.41 -11.86 9.97
CA SER A 152 8.38 -11.25 8.65
C SER A 152 7.36 -11.90 7.72
N MET A 153 6.32 -11.15 7.34
CA MET A 153 5.19 -11.66 6.60
C MET A 153 5.35 -11.38 5.10
N SER A 154 6.29 -12.04 4.45
CA SER A 154 6.44 -11.90 3.00
C SER A 154 5.33 -12.62 2.25
N ILE A 155 4.30 -11.88 1.87
CA ILE A 155 3.25 -12.37 0.99
C ILE A 155 3.62 -12.02 -0.43
N GLN A 156 4.12 -13.00 -1.18
CA GLN A 156 4.06 -12.92 -2.64
C GLN A 156 2.61 -13.19 -3.05
N TRP A 157 1.82 -12.15 -3.27
CA TRP A 157 0.54 -12.32 -3.96
C TRP A 157 0.86 -12.81 -5.37
N ALA A 158 0.16 -13.85 -5.84
CA ALA A 158 0.58 -14.67 -6.99
C ALA A 158 1.00 -13.87 -8.24
N ASP A 159 0.49 -12.64 -8.41
CA ASP A 159 0.77 -11.76 -9.55
C ASP A 159 1.33 -10.37 -9.17
N VAL A 160 1.69 -10.12 -7.90
CA VAL A 160 2.16 -8.79 -7.44
C VAL A 160 3.52 -8.92 -6.74
N PRO A 161 4.61 -8.37 -7.31
CA PRO A 161 5.92 -8.32 -6.66
C PRO A 161 5.95 -7.22 -5.58
N ALA A 162 5.26 -7.48 -4.47
CA ALA A 162 5.25 -6.66 -3.27
C ALA A 162 5.24 -7.56 -2.03
N TRP A 163 5.85 -7.08 -0.96
CA TRP A 163 6.05 -7.80 0.30
C TRP A 163 5.68 -6.90 1.46
N VAL A 164 5.35 -7.49 2.63
CA VAL A 164 5.10 -6.76 3.86
C VAL A 164 6.01 -7.26 4.97
N THR A 165 6.57 -6.35 5.75
CA THR A 165 7.38 -6.71 6.93
C THR A 165 7.06 -5.80 8.10
N ALA A 166 7.18 -6.35 9.30
CA ALA A 166 7.06 -5.63 10.57
C ALA A 166 8.34 -5.75 11.41
N ASP A 167 9.36 -6.41 10.87
CA ASP A 167 10.62 -6.66 11.54
C ASP A 167 11.46 -5.40 11.58
N GLU A 168 11.95 -5.03 12.77
CA GLU A 168 12.65 -3.77 12.98
C GLU A 168 13.96 -3.68 12.19
N ASP A 169 14.70 -4.77 12.07
CA ASP A 169 15.95 -4.81 11.30
C ASP A 169 15.67 -4.65 9.81
N HIS A 170 14.59 -5.27 9.30
CA HIS A 170 14.14 -5.05 7.93
C HIS A 170 13.67 -3.61 7.69
N LEU A 171 12.93 -3.00 8.62
CA LEU A 171 12.51 -1.60 8.52
C LEU A 171 13.72 -0.66 8.43
N ARG A 172 14.74 -0.89 9.27
CA ARG A 172 16.01 -0.14 9.28
C ARG A 172 16.84 -0.40 8.01
N LEU A 173 16.85 -1.63 7.52
CA LEU A 173 17.53 -2.00 6.28
C LEU A 173 16.89 -1.29 5.08
N LEU A 174 15.56 -1.35 4.94
CA LEU A 174 14.80 -0.71 3.88
C LEU A 174 14.96 0.81 3.89
N ALA A 175 15.08 1.43 5.07
CA ALA A 175 15.32 2.87 5.20
C ALA A 175 16.64 3.32 4.56
N ARG A 176 17.65 2.42 4.53
CA ARG A 176 18.97 2.69 3.94
C ARG A 176 19.04 2.39 2.45
N ARG A 177 18.00 1.78 1.88
CA ARG A 177 17.95 1.43 0.45
C ARG A 177 17.37 2.57 -0.37
N ASP A 178 18.04 2.87 -1.47
CA ASP A 178 17.61 3.83 -2.49
C ASP A 178 16.87 3.16 -3.65
N ASP A 179 17.12 1.88 -3.87
CA ASP A 179 16.50 1.07 -4.92
C ASP A 179 15.10 0.50 -4.55
N ALA A 180 14.72 0.57 -3.27
CA ALA A 180 13.45 0.07 -2.78
C ALA A 180 12.31 1.07 -2.99
N LYS A 181 11.22 0.63 -3.63
CA LYS A 181 9.91 1.25 -3.47
C LYS A 181 9.35 0.82 -2.13
N LEU A 182 8.94 1.78 -1.32
CA LEU A 182 8.65 1.57 0.10
C LEU A 182 7.46 2.41 0.55
N ARG A 183 6.66 1.84 1.45
CA ARG A 183 5.61 2.54 2.17
C ARG A 183 5.60 2.10 3.63
N TYR A 184 5.88 3.02 4.55
CA TYR A 184 5.74 2.78 5.99
C TYR A 184 4.31 3.00 6.44
N ILE A 185 3.73 2.08 7.19
CA ILE A 185 2.32 2.12 7.59
C ILE A 185 2.20 1.90 9.08
N VAL A 186 1.43 2.75 9.75
CA VAL A 186 1.02 2.56 11.15
C VAL A 186 -0.46 2.22 11.24
N GLY A 187 -0.77 1.28 12.12
CA GLY A 187 -2.12 0.78 12.29
C GLY A 187 -2.62 -0.01 11.09
N TYR A 188 -3.79 -0.62 11.25
CA TYR A 188 -4.39 -1.47 10.24
C TYR A 188 -5.92 -1.49 10.34
N SER A 189 -6.54 -2.04 9.31
CA SER A 189 -7.96 -2.30 9.25
C SER A 189 -8.22 -3.79 9.39
N GLY A 190 -9.08 -4.15 10.34
CA GLY A 190 -9.46 -5.52 10.62
C GLY A 190 -10.95 -5.70 10.44
N TRP A 191 -11.32 -6.85 9.89
CA TRP A 191 -12.70 -7.32 9.78
C TRP A 191 -12.84 -8.61 10.57
N GLY A 192 -13.88 -8.71 11.39
CA GLY A 192 -14.24 -9.97 12.04
C GLY A 192 -14.77 -11.01 11.04
N PRO A 193 -15.04 -12.24 11.50
CA PRO A 193 -15.63 -13.28 10.67
C PRO A 193 -16.89 -12.79 9.95
N MET A 194 -17.00 -13.03 8.65
CA MET A 194 -18.12 -12.63 7.78
C MET A 194 -18.38 -11.12 7.65
N GLN A 195 -17.64 -10.25 8.34
CA GLN A 195 -17.89 -8.82 8.31
C GLN A 195 -17.57 -8.23 6.94
N LEU A 196 -16.42 -8.59 6.37
CA LEU A 196 -16.02 -8.10 5.05
C LEU A 196 -17.00 -8.56 3.97
N GLU A 197 -17.44 -9.81 4.02
CA GLU A 197 -18.44 -10.36 3.11
C GLU A 197 -19.75 -9.59 3.17
N ASN A 198 -20.25 -9.29 4.37
CA ASN A 198 -21.48 -8.50 4.52
C ASN A 198 -21.28 -7.08 3.94
N GLU A 199 -20.15 -6.43 4.19
CA GLU A 199 -19.85 -5.10 3.64
C GLU A 199 -19.72 -5.12 2.09
N LEU A 200 -19.22 -6.22 1.52
CA LEU A 200 -19.17 -6.44 0.07
C LEU A 200 -20.58 -6.64 -0.51
N GLU A 201 -21.43 -7.43 0.14
CA GLU A 201 -22.82 -7.66 -0.28
C GLU A 201 -23.66 -6.37 -0.20
N GLU A 202 -23.39 -5.49 0.77
CA GLU A 202 -24.02 -4.18 0.91
C GLU A 202 -23.49 -3.14 -0.10
N GLY A 203 -22.47 -3.47 -0.90
CA GLY A 203 -21.88 -2.56 -1.87
C GLY A 203 -21.02 -1.46 -1.25
N GLY A 204 -20.49 -1.68 -0.03
CA GLY A 204 -19.56 -0.77 0.63
C GLY A 204 -18.21 -0.67 -0.10
N TRP A 205 -17.82 -1.74 -0.80
CA TRP A 205 -16.50 -1.85 -1.43
C TRP A 205 -16.60 -2.30 -2.89
N LEU A 206 -15.79 -1.68 -3.75
CA LEU A 206 -15.42 -2.24 -5.05
C LEU A 206 -14.13 -3.04 -4.89
N VAL A 207 -13.98 -4.14 -5.64
CA VAL A 207 -12.82 -5.02 -5.54
C VAL A 207 -12.07 -5.09 -6.87
N THR A 208 -10.75 -4.99 -6.82
CA THR A 208 -9.88 -5.18 -8.00
C THR A 208 -8.56 -5.85 -7.59
N PRO A 209 -7.90 -6.63 -8.47
CA PRO A 209 -6.56 -7.14 -8.19
C PRO A 209 -5.61 -6.00 -7.80
N ALA A 210 -4.75 -6.23 -6.81
CA ALA A 210 -3.71 -5.26 -6.49
C ALA A 210 -2.60 -5.28 -7.56
N ASP A 211 -1.86 -4.18 -7.66
CA ASP A 211 -0.70 -4.05 -8.53
C ASP A 211 0.37 -3.16 -7.88
N THR A 212 1.64 -3.46 -8.17
CA THR A 212 2.79 -2.75 -7.59
C THR A 212 2.80 -1.27 -7.93
N GLU A 213 2.32 -0.89 -9.12
CA GLU A 213 2.27 0.52 -9.53
C GLU A 213 1.36 1.31 -8.57
N SER A 214 0.18 0.79 -8.27
CA SER A 214 -0.80 1.43 -7.41
C SER A 214 -0.41 1.37 -5.92
N ILE A 215 0.19 0.27 -5.43
CA ILE A 215 0.68 0.17 -4.04
C ILE A 215 1.66 1.32 -3.73
N PHE A 216 2.54 1.62 -4.67
CA PHE A 216 3.60 2.61 -4.54
C PHE A 216 3.32 3.90 -5.33
N ALA A 217 2.07 4.16 -5.72
CA ALA A 217 1.67 5.42 -6.34
C ALA A 217 1.46 6.53 -5.29
N PRO A 218 1.60 7.81 -5.67
CA PRO A 218 1.16 8.92 -4.82
C PRO A 218 -0.27 8.74 -4.33
N CYS A 219 -0.59 9.27 -3.15
CA CYS A 219 -1.92 9.09 -2.55
C CYS A 219 -3.01 9.88 -3.29
N GLU A 220 -2.62 10.96 -3.96
CA GLU A 220 -3.54 11.82 -4.70
C GLU A 220 -4.03 11.10 -5.97
N GLY A 221 -5.34 11.14 -6.21
CA GLY A 221 -5.97 10.59 -7.42
C GLY A 221 -6.01 9.05 -7.51
N ILE A 222 -5.38 8.32 -6.59
CA ILE A 222 -5.36 6.84 -6.66
C ILE A 222 -6.77 6.25 -6.48
N TRP A 223 -7.60 6.82 -5.61
CA TRP A 223 -8.97 6.36 -5.43
C TRP A 223 -9.79 6.55 -6.71
N GLU A 224 -9.74 7.74 -7.31
CA GLU A 224 -10.41 8.05 -8.56
C GLU A 224 -9.95 7.14 -9.70
N LYS A 225 -8.62 6.93 -9.84
CA LYS A 225 -8.02 6.02 -10.82
C LYS A 225 -8.55 4.59 -10.67
N LEU A 226 -8.61 4.09 -9.44
CA LEU A 226 -9.06 2.72 -9.17
C LEU A 226 -10.58 2.55 -9.29
N VAL A 227 -11.37 3.55 -8.89
CA VAL A 227 -12.83 3.58 -9.15
C VAL A 227 -13.09 3.53 -10.65
N HIS A 228 -12.39 4.36 -11.44
CA HIS A 228 -12.54 4.38 -12.89
C HIS A 228 -12.16 3.02 -13.51
N ARG A 229 -11.04 2.44 -13.09
CA ARG A 229 -10.61 1.09 -13.51
C ARG A 229 -11.67 0.03 -13.21
N CYS A 230 -12.21 0.01 -11.99
CA CYS A 230 -13.29 -0.92 -11.62
C CYS A 230 -14.54 -0.71 -12.48
N GLY A 231 -14.95 0.55 -12.67
CA GLY A 231 -16.10 0.90 -13.50
C GLY A 231 -15.94 0.42 -14.94
N GLN A 232 -14.77 0.63 -15.55
CA GLN A 232 -14.47 0.15 -16.90
C GLN A 232 -14.50 -1.38 -17.00
N ALA A 233 -13.96 -2.09 -16.00
CA ALA A 233 -13.99 -3.55 -15.97
C ALA A 233 -15.44 -4.07 -15.90
N ILE A 234 -16.26 -3.51 -15.01
CA ILE A 234 -17.67 -3.87 -14.86
C ILE A 234 -18.45 -3.58 -16.15
N LEU A 235 -18.26 -2.40 -16.75
CA LEU A 235 -18.93 -2.04 -18.00
C LEU A 235 -18.54 -2.98 -19.13
N LYS A 236 -17.26 -3.35 -19.24
CA LYS A 236 -16.78 -4.29 -20.26
C LYS A 236 -17.40 -5.67 -20.10
N ASP A 237 -17.56 -6.15 -18.86
CA ASP A 237 -18.19 -7.43 -18.57
C ASP A 237 -19.69 -7.42 -18.87
N LEU A 238 -20.38 -6.30 -18.60
CA LEU A 238 -21.81 -6.12 -18.89
C LEU A 238 -22.10 -5.83 -20.36
N THR A 239 -21.14 -5.26 -21.09
CA THR A 239 -21.28 -4.82 -22.49
C THR A 239 -20.11 -5.29 -23.34
N PRO A 240 -19.91 -6.60 -23.53
CA PRO A 240 -18.75 -7.14 -24.23
C PRO A 240 -18.66 -6.71 -25.69
N ASP A 241 -19.80 -6.36 -26.31
CA ASP A 241 -19.89 -5.93 -27.71
C ASP A 241 -19.67 -4.41 -27.90
N VAL A 242 -19.50 -3.65 -26.82
CA VAL A 242 -19.32 -2.19 -26.87
C VAL A 242 -17.84 -1.85 -26.70
N SER A 243 -17.26 -1.22 -27.72
CA SER A 243 -15.90 -0.67 -27.64
C SER A 243 -15.94 0.75 -27.07
N PHE A 244 -15.29 0.96 -25.93
CA PHE A 244 -15.11 2.28 -25.34
C PHE A 244 -13.80 2.90 -25.83
N PRO A 245 -13.78 4.19 -26.20
CA PRO A 245 -12.53 4.87 -26.53
C PRO A 245 -11.61 4.90 -25.30
N SER A 246 -10.34 4.49 -25.47
CA SER A 246 -9.33 4.61 -24.42
C SER A 246 -9.03 6.08 -24.13
N GLU A 247 -8.81 6.42 -22.86
CA GLU A 247 -8.42 7.76 -22.37
C GLU A 247 -7.08 8.21 -22.99
N GLN A 248 -7.13 8.71 -24.23
CA GLN A 248 -6.09 9.51 -24.88
C GLN A 248 -6.70 10.64 -25.72
N GLN A 249 -7.93 11.05 -25.43
CA GLN A 249 -8.47 12.30 -25.95
C GLN A 249 -8.70 13.21 -24.76
N GLY A 250 -7.78 14.17 -24.60
CA GLY A 250 -7.89 15.22 -23.61
C GLY A 250 -9.28 15.86 -23.68
N PHE A 251 -9.88 16.02 -22.52
CA PHE A 251 -11.07 16.84 -22.35
C PHE A 251 -10.74 18.25 -22.86
N ASP A 252 -11.38 18.69 -23.95
CA ASP A 252 -11.35 20.07 -24.43
C ASP A 252 -12.49 20.84 -23.74
N PRO A 253 -12.21 21.65 -22.70
CA PRO A 253 -13.23 22.42 -22.00
C PRO A 253 -13.78 23.59 -22.83
N GLY A 254 -13.36 23.77 -24.09
CA GLY A 254 -13.67 24.92 -24.92
C GLY A 254 -14.95 24.87 -25.76
N VAL A 255 -15.81 23.84 -25.64
CA VAL A 255 -17.06 23.77 -26.42
C VAL A 255 -18.28 24.05 -25.55
N ASN A 256 -18.52 25.33 -25.29
CA ASN A 256 -19.85 25.96 -25.35
C ASN A 256 -19.75 27.48 -25.41
#